data_AF-A0A931SCB3-F1
#
_entry.id   AF-A0A931SCB3-F1
#
_cell.length_a   1.000
_cell.length_b   1.000
_cell.length_c   1.000
_cell.angle_alpha   90.00
_cell.angle_beta   90.00
_cell.angle_gamma   90.00
#
_symmetry.space_group_name_H-M   'P 1'
#
loop_
_entity.id
_entity.type
_entity.pdbx_description
1 polymer ?
#
loop_
_entity_poly.entity_id
_entity_poly.type
_entity_poly.pdbx_seq_one_letter_code
_entity_poly.pdbx_strand_id
1 'polypeptide(L)'
;MLTSVLVAYVPVLHAGYRRFFEKCSASGIQSLYILDSCYIREVEQLRKEVRQLEPVDAISAVDAWGIFPEVGLADAPRVESLRSLQVHVVMPDDEVSRAFAKKYLLGNYVTFDGSIFLRWDRAKVLAENPVTPDRVVSRDEFDRHIIARCLQEAEHATDLGRHVGAAIVRDGEVVLAGCNTQMPHAWTPYMEGDARSFFKQGLHVELTTDEHAEARLIGEAARRGIPLEGTHHLPLPTVREACSTSGILTHLLRRGLCSARR
;
A
#
# COMPACT_ATOMS: atom_id res chain seq x y z
N MET A 1 32.82 -19.47 13.94
CA MET A 1 31.52 -19.02 13.39
C MET A 1 31.56 -17.51 13.36
N LEU A 2 31.13 -16.87 12.27
CA LEU A 2 30.98 -15.41 12.26
C LEU A 2 29.86 -15.04 13.24
N THR A 3 30.20 -14.28 14.28
CA THR A 3 29.21 -13.73 15.20
C THR A 3 28.24 -12.88 14.38
N SER A 4 26.94 -13.12 14.53
CA SER A 4 25.89 -12.39 13.84
C SER A 4 25.05 -11.63 14.86
N VAL A 5 24.71 -10.38 14.55
CA VAL A 5 23.90 -9.51 15.40
C VAL A 5 22.70 -8.98 14.64
N LEU A 6 21.60 -8.74 15.35
CA LEU A 6 20.43 -8.08 14.79
C LEU A 6 20.50 -6.59 15.08
N VAL A 7 20.31 -5.74 14.07
CA VAL A 7 20.14 -4.30 14.24
C VAL A 7 18.83 -3.88 13.60
N ALA A 8 17.95 -3.19 14.34
CA ALA A 8 16.61 -2.87 13.86
C ALA A 8 16.08 -1.52 14.38
N TYR A 9 15.28 -0.86 13.55
CA TYR A 9 14.39 0.22 14.02
C TYR A 9 13.09 -0.38 14.53
N VAL A 10 12.72 -0.06 15.78
CA VAL A 10 11.55 -0.62 16.47
C VAL A 10 10.66 0.53 16.99
N PRO A 11 9.84 1.16 16.13
CA PRO A 11 8.98 2.25 16.53
C PRO A 11 7.80 1.77 17.37
N VAL A 12 7.36 0.53 17.20
CA VAL A 12 6.20 -0.05 17.89
C VAL A 12 6.45 -1.53 18.17
N LEU A 13 5.69 -2.08 19.10
CA LEU A 13 5.66 -3.51 19.36
C LEU A 13 4.37 -4.11 18.83
N HIS A 14 4.52 -5.11 17.97
CA HIS A 14 3.41 -5.91 17.47
C HIS A 14 3.88 -7.33 17.17
N ALA A 15 2.95 -8.24 16.90
CA ALA A 15 3.24 -9.65 16.65
C ALA A 15 4.28 -9.90 15.54
N GLY A 16 4.30 -9.06 14.50
CA GLY A 16 5.34 -9.09 13.45
C GLY A 16 6.77 -8.96 14.01
N TYR A 17 7.05 -7.95 14.85
CA TYR A 17 8.37 -7.79 15.48
C TYR A 17 8.73 -8.98 16.36
N ARG A 18 7.78 -9.47 17.18
CA ARG A 18 8.01 -10.65 18.02
C ARG A 18 8.40 -11.88 17.20
N ARG A 19 7.63 -12.20 16.15
CA ARG A 19 7.94 -13.34 15.25
C ARG A 19 9.28 -13.18 14.55
N PHE A 20 9.60 -11.95 14.14
CA PHE A 20 10.87 -11.64 13.51
C PHE A 20 12.06 -11.87 14.46
N PHE A 21 11.94 -11.42 15.70
CA PHE A 21 12.94 -11.63 16.74
C PHE A 21 13.09 -13.10 17.11
N GLU A 22 11.99 -13.83 17.30
CA GLU A 22 11.98 -15.27 17.56
C GLU A 22 12.68 -16.04 16.41
N LYS A 23 12.40 -15.68 15.16
CA LYS A 23 13.07 -16.26 13.98
C LYS A 23 14.59 -16.01 14.01
N CYS A 24 15.00 -14.77 14.25
CA CYS A 24 16.42 -14.39 14.32
C CYS A 24 17.15 -15.13 15.45
N SER A 25 16.54 -15.19 16.64
CA SER A 25 17.06 -15.92 17.79
C SER A 25 17.19 -17.42 17.51
N ALA A 26 16.17 -18.04 16.90
CA ALA A 26 16.21 -19.43 16.45
C ALA A 26 17.31 -19.70 15.40
N SER A 27 17.77 -18.68 14.68
CA SER A 27 18.86 -18.76 13.70
C SER A 27 20.25 -18.58 14.34
N GLY A 28 20.32 -18.46 15.67
CA GLY A 28 21.55 -18.34 16.45
C GLY A 28 22.02 -16.91 16.72
N ILE A 29 21.22 -15.89 16.39
CA ILE A 29 21.52 -14.49 16.72
C ILE A 29 21.19 -14.25 18.20
N GLN A 30 22.18 -13.80 18.98
CA GLN A 30 22.03 -13.63 20.44
C GLN A 30 21.90 -12.18 20.91
N SER A 31 22.21 -11.22 20.04
CA SER A 31 22.16 -9.79 20.39
C SER A 31 21.26 -9.03 19.44
N LEU A 32 20.40 -8.16 19.99
CA LEU A 32 19.61 -7.16 19.28
C LEU A 32 20.05 -5.75 19.68
N TYR A 33 20.35 -4.91 18.70
CA TYR A 33 20.59 -3.49 18.91
C TYR A 33 19.51 -2.65 18.22
N ILE A 34 18.81 -1.83 19.01
CA ILE A 34 17.77 -0.91 18.53
C ILE A 34 18.42 0.41 18.13
N LEU A 35 18.03 0.95 16.98
CA LEU A 35 18.60 2.21 16.47
C LEU A 35 18.43 3.37 17.46
N ASP A 36 19.52 4.11 17.67
CA ASP A 36 19.52 5.26 18.58
C ASP A 36 18.70 6.45 18.04
N SER A 37 18.22 7.26 18.98
CA SER A 37 17.43 8.47 18.74
C SER A 37 18.14 9.49 17.84
N CYS A 38 19.47 9.60 17.91
CA CYS A 38 20.24 10.50 17.05
C CYS A 38 20.06 10.12 15.59
N TYR A 39 20.13 8.83 15.26
CA TYR A 39 19.95 8.34 13.90
C TYR A 39 18.52 8.52 13.42
N ILE A 40 17.54 8.16 14.26
CA ILE A 40 16.13 8.24 13.89
C ILE A 40 15.73 9.67 13.50
N ARG A 41 16.28 10.69 14.18
CA ARG A 41 16.02 12.11 13.91
C ARG A 41 16.60 12.62 12.59
N GLU A 42 17.61 11.94 12.04
CA GLU A 42 18.18 12.25 10.73
C GLU A 42 17.27 11.80 9.58
N VAL A 43 16.43 10.79 9.81
CA VAL A 43 15.50 10.28 8.80
C VAL A 43 14.25 11.16 8.80
N GLU A 44 14.16 12.06 7.83
CA GLU A 44 13.10 13.07 7.74
C GLU A 44 11.68 12.46 7.78
N GLN A 45 11.49 11.32 7.12
CA GLN A 45 10.20 10.61 7.07
C GLN A 45 9.74 10.14 8.46
N LEU A 46 10.67 9.83 9.38
CA LEU A 46 10.36 9.34 10.72
C LEU A 46 9.96 10.46 11.69
N ARG A 47 10.25 11.74 11.37
CA ARG A 47 9.84 12.88 12.20
C ARG A 47 8.33 13.00 12.39
N LYS A 48 7.55 12.42 11.47
CA LYS A 48 6.08 12.40 11.51
C LYS A 48 5.51 11.08 12.05
N GLU A 49 6.35 10.14 12.49
CA GLU A 49 5.91 8.83 13.00
C GLU A 49 5.40 8.95 14.44
N VAL A 50 4.12 9.26 14.60
CA VAL A 50 3.47 9.46 15.91
C VAL A 50 3.46 8.22 16.80
N ARG A 51 3.69 7.03 16.22
CA ARG A 51 3.67 5.76 16.96
C ARG A 51 5.03 5.43 17.58
N GLN A 52 6.08 6.16 17.20
CA GLN A 52 7.44 5.84 17.58
C GLN A 52 7.64 5.88 19.10
N LEU A 53 8.01 4.73 19.66
CA LEU A 53 8.58 4.61 20.99
C LEU A 53 9.98 5.24 21.03
N GLU A 54 10.34 5.82 22.18
CA GLU A 54 11.73 6.15 22.43
C GLU A 54 12.57 4.86 22.45
N PRO A 55 13.79 4.85 21.87
CA PRO A 55 14.58 3.62 21.75
C PRO A 55 14.81 2.89 23.07
N VAL A 56 14.93 3.62 24.18
CA VAL A 56 15.10 3.06 25.52
C VAL A 56 13.85 2.32 26.01
N ASP A 57 12.66 2.79 25.65
CA ASP A 57 11.39 2.15 25.98
C ASP A 57 11.21 0.87 25.13
N ALA A 58 11.59 0.95 23.84
CA ALA A 58 11.58 -0.20 22.96
C ALA A 58 12.55 -1.29 23.45
N ILE A 59 13.75 -0.93 23.91
CA ILE A 59 14.70 -1.88 24.51
C ILE A 59 14.07 -2.56 25.72
N SER A 60 13.58 -1.77 26.68
CA SER A 60 13.02 -2.29 27.93
C SER A 60 11.88 -3.29 27.67
N ALA A 61 11.02 -2.99 26.70
CA ALA A 61 9.89 -3.84 26.38
C ALA A 61 10.26 -5.09 25.58
N VAL A 62 11.27 -5.01 24.69
CA VAL A 62 11.76 -6.19 23.95
C VAL A 62 12.60 -7.09 24.83
N ASP A 63 13.40 -6.53 25.74
CA ASP A 63 14.18 -7.28 26.73
C ASP A 63 13.25 -8.11 27.63
N ALA A 64 12.11 -7.54 28.02
CA ALA A 64 11.07 -8.26 28.78
C ALA A 64 10.47 -9.47 28.06
N TRP A 65 10.64 -9.63 26.73
CA TRP A 65 10.23 -10.83 26.02
C TRP A 65 11.20 -12.01 26.23
N GLY A 66 12.43 -11.77 26.71
CA GLY A 66 13.42 -12.81 26.98
C GLY A 66 13.87 -13.59 25.73
N ILE A 67 13.75 -12.99 24.54
CA ILE A 67 14.07 -13.63 23.26
C ILE A 67 15.59 -13.63 22.98
N PHE A 68 16.25 -12.53 23.35
CA PHE A 68 17.68 -12.33 23.15
C PHE A 68 18.38 -12.23 24.51
N PRO A 69 19.55 -12.87 24.67
CA PRO A 69 20.42 -12.65 25.82
C PRO A 69 20.91 -11.20 26.00
N GLU A 70 21.06 -10.47 24.90
CA GLU A 70 21.49 -9.06 24.91
C GLU A 70 20.56 -8.21 24.06
N VAL A 71 19.99 -7.16 24.67
CA VAL A 71 19.26 -6.10 23.97
C VAL A 71 19.89 -4.75 24.34
N GLY A 72 20.22 -3.92 23.35
CA GLY A 72 20.87 -2.64 23.61
C GLY A 72 20.65 -1.60 22.53
N LEU A 73 21.31 -0.45 22.66
CA LEU A 73 21.31 0.61 21.65
C LEU A 73 22.39 0.37 20.60
N ALA A 74 22.06 0.65 19.34
CA ALA A 74 23.02 0.85 18.26
C ALA A 74 23.51 2.31 18.28
N ASP A 75 24.18 2.70 19.37
CA ASP A 75 24.81 4.01 19.53
C ASP A 75 26.16 4.09 18.79
N ALA A 76 26.80 5.26 18.79
CA ALA A 76 28.06 5.46 18.08
C ALA A 76 29.19 4.50 18.53
N PRO A 77 29.44 4.28 19.84
CA PRO A 77 30.39 3.27 20.29
C PRO A 77 30.07 1.84 19.83
N ARG A 78 28.79 1.44 19.90
CA ARG A 78 28.37 0.10 19.47
C ARG A 78 28.56 -0.08 17.97
N VAL A 79 28.15 0.91 17.17
CA VAL A 79 28.33 0.91 15.72
C VAL A 79 29.82 0.79 15.35
N GLU A 80 30.70 1.52 16.02
CA GLU A 80 32.15 1.42 15.77
C GLU A 80 32.72 0.04 16.14
N SER A 81 32.21 -0.57 17.21
CA SER A 81 32.54 -1.96 17.55
C SER A 81 32.07 -2.95 16.47
N LEU A 82 30.85 -2.81 15.95
CA LEU A 82 30.34 -3.67 14.88
C LEU A 82 31.22 -3.58 13.63
N ARG A 83 31.69 -2.38 13.29
CA ARG A 83 32.59 -2.13 12.16
C ARG A 83 33.97 -2.72 12.37
N SER A 84 34.62 -2.40 13.48
CA SER A 84 35.99 -2.85 13.77
C SER A 84 36.09 -4.38 13.86
N LEU A 85 35.08 -5.04 14.43
CA LEU A 85 35.02 -6.49 14.56
C LEU A 85 34.53 -7.21 13.30
N GLN A 86 34.10 -6.47 12.27
CA GLN A 86 33.57 -7.03 11.01
C GLN A 86 32.46 -8.06 11.25
N VAL A 87 31.59 -7.77 12.23
CA VAL A 87 30.47 -8.63 12.61
C VAL A 87 29.48 -8.69 11.45
N HIS A 88 28.88 -9.87 11.23
CA HIS A 88 27.77 -9.99 10.30
C HIS A 88 26.53 -9.34 10.91
N VAL A 89 25.97 -8.33 10.22
CA VAL A 89 24.80 -7.59 10.70
C VAL A 89 23.56 -8.02 9.91
N VAL A 90 22.55 -8.51 10.62
CA VAL A 90 21.23 -8.78 10.06
C VAL A 90 20.32 -7.60 10.38
N MET A 91 19.56 -7.14 9.41
CA MET A 91 18.59 -6.05 9.59
C MET A 91 17.27 -6.37 8.89
N PRO A 92 16.14 -5.80 9.33
CA PRO A 92 14.91 -5.84 8.53
C PRO A 92 15.12 -5.23 7.13
N ASP A 93 14.46 -5.78 6.12
CA ASP A 93 14.46 -5.18 4.78
C ASP A 93 13.48 -3.99 4.69
N ASP A 94 13.91 -2.85 5.20
CA ASP A 94 13.21 -1.57 5.09
C ASP A 94 14.14 -0.38 4.77
N GLU A 95 13.54 0.72 4.33
CA GLU A 95 14.28 1.94 3.93
C GLU A 95 15.17 2.50 5.03
N VAL A 96 14.74 2.43 6.29
CA VAL A 96 15.49 2.93 7.45
C VAL A 96 16.74 2.07 7.65
N SER A 97 16.58 0.76 7.65
CA SER A 97 17.66 -0.21 7.80
C SER A 97 18.69 -0.10 6.66
N ARG A 98 18.22 0.04 5.41
CA ARG A 98 19.11 0.24 4.25
C ARG A 98 19.87 1.57 4.33
N ALA A 99 19.21 2.65 4.73
CA ALA A 99 19.86 3.96 4.91
C ALA A 99 20.91 3.93 6.04
N PHE A 100 20.60 3.26 7.16
CA PHE A 100 21.53 3.08 8.28
C PHE A 100 22.77 2.30 7.84
N ALA A 101 22.58 1.13 7.22
CA ALA A 101 23.68 0.29 6.76
C ALA A 101 24.59 1.02 5.76
N LYS A 102 23.99 1.73 4.79
CA LYS A 102 24.74 2.51 3.79
C LYS A 102 25.62 3.59 4.42
N LYS A 103 25.13 4.24 5.48
CA LYS A 103 25.83 5.36 6.13
C LYS A 103 26.86 4.89 7.16
N TYR A 104 26.52 3.89 7.97
CA TYR A 104 27.30 3.54 9.17
C TYR A 104 27.98 2.17 9.11
N LEU A 105 27.51 1.26 8.27
CA LEU A 105 28.04 -0.11 8.20
C LEU A 105 28.75 -0.38 6.87
N LEU A 106 29.28 0.67 6.23
CA LEU A 106 30.01 0.52 4.98
C LEU A 106 31.25 -0.35 5.19
N GLY A 107 31.35 -1.43 4.41
CA GLY A 107 32.43 -2.42 4.52
C GLY A 107 32.08 -3.64 5.38
N ASN A 108 31.04 -3.58 6.21
CA ASN A 108 30.55 -4.75 6.93
C ASN A 108 29.76 -5.69 6.01
N TYR A 109 29.72 -6.97 6.37
CA TYR A 109 28.77 -7.91 5.78
C TYR A 109 27.38 -7.67 6.40
N VAL A 110 26.44 -7.18 5.60
CA VAL A 110 25.06 -6.85 6.02
C VAL A 110 24.06 -7.64 5.20
N THR A 111 23.11 -8.31 5.88
CA THR A 111 21.99 -9.03 5.26
C THR A 111 20.66 -8.38 5.64
N PHE A 112 19.80 -8.16 4.65
CA PHE A 112 18.44 -7.65 4.84
C PHE A 112 17.43 -8.80 4.79
N ASP A 113 16.64 -8.96 5.84
CA ASP A 113 15.60 -9.97 5.93
C ASP A 113 14.22 -9.33 5.70
N GLY A 114 13.63 -9.62 4.54
CA GLY A 114 12.30 -9.17 4.13
C GLY A 114 11.18 -10.19 4.36
N SER A 115 11.44 -11.28 5.07
CA SER A 115 10.48 -12.39 5.23
C SER A 115 9.25 -12.06 6.08
N ILE A 116 9.31 -11.01 6.90
CA ILE A 116 8.19 -10.56 7.73
C ILE A 116 7.92 -9.08 7.47
N PHE A 117 6.67 -8.77 7.16
CA PHE A 117 6.22 -7.40 7.02
C PHE A 117 6.16 -6.72 8.39
N LEU A 118 7.03 -5.74 8.61
CA LEU A 118 7.07 -4.94 9.85
C LEU A 118 6.48 -3.54 9.64
N ARG A 119 6.76 -2.93 8.50
CA ARG A 119 6.26 -1.59 8.16
C ARG A 119 6.25 -1.34 6.65
N TRP A 120 5.43 -0.38 6.28
CA TRP A 120 5.48 0.25 4.97
C TRP A 120 6.75 1.09 4.82
N ASP A 121 7.34 0.99 3.64
CA ASP A 121 8.39 1.89 3.16
C ASP A 121 8.11 2.27 1.70
N ARG A 122 8.83 3.26 1.18
CA ARG A 122 8.60 3.75 -0.18
C ARG A 122 8.74 2.65 -1.23
N ALA A 123 9.73 1.77 -1.07
CA ALA A 123 9.98 0.70 -2.02
C ALA A 123 8.81 -0.29 -2.09
N LYS A 124 8.23 -0.68 -0.95
CA LYS A 124 7.07 -1.57 -0.87
C LYS A 124 5.79 -0.90 -1.38
N VAL A 125 5.65 0.41 -1.18
CA VAL A 125 4.50 1.18 -1.72
C VAL A 125 4.58 1.28 -3.25
N LEU A 126 5.77 1.50 -3.80
CA LEU A 126 6.00 1.61 -5.24
C LEU A 126 6.23 0.26 -5.92
N ALA A 127 6.23 -0.85 -5.17
CA ALA A 127 6.47 -2.18 -5.72
C ALA A 127 5.35 -2.53 -6.70
N GLU A 128 5.71 -2.62 -7.97
CA GLU A 128 4.82 -3.13 -9.01
C GLU A 128 4.64 -4.63 -8.79
N ASN A 129 3.44 -5.05 -8.39
CA ASN A 129 3.14 -6.47 -8.31
C ASN A 129 3.09 -7.03 -9.74
N PRO A 130 3.80 -8.15 -10.03
CA PRO A 130 3.70 -8.79 -11.32
C PRO A 130 2.25 -9.10 -11.60
N VAL A 131 1.81 -8.71 -12.79
CA VAL A 131 0.49 -9.08 -13.30
C VAL A 131 0.37 -10.59 -13.26
N THR A 132 -0.52 -11.11 -12.42
CA THR A 132 -0.89 -12.53 -12.44
C THR A 132 -1.60 -12.82 -13.77
N PRO A 133 -1.05 -13.69 -14.64
CA PRO A 133 -1.60 -13.96 -15.97
C PRO A 133 -2.99 -14.63 -15.92
N ASP A 134 -3.34 -15.24 -14.78
CA ASP A 134 -4.52 -16.09 -14.62
C ASP A 134 -5.77 -15.34 -14.17
N ARG A 135 -5.91 -14.07 -14.56
CA ARG A 135 -7.20 -13.39 -14.41
C ARG A 135 -8.19 -14.03 -15.40
N VAL A 136 -9.02 -14.92 -14.87
CA VAL A 136 -10.13 -15.51 -15.62
C VAL A 136 -11.08 -14.39 -16.00
N VAL A 137 -11.10 -14.06 -17.30
CA VAL A 137 -12.14 -13.21 -17.86
C VAL A 137 -13.40 -14.06 -17.89
N SER A 138 -14.40 -13.67 -17.11
CA SER A 138 -15.69 -14.36 -17.12
C SER A 138 -16.26 -14.42 -18.53
N ARG A 139 -16.78 -15.58 -18.89
CA ARG A 139 -17.45 -15.84 -20.18
C ARG A 139 -18.95 -15.94 -20.03
N ASP A 140 -19.47 -15.72 -18.83
CA ASP A 140 -20.89 -15.84 -18.53
C ASP A 140 -21.66 -14.75 -19.28
N GLU A 141 -22.81 -15.12 -19.85
CA GLU A 141 -23.61 -14.20 -20.67
C GLU A 141 -24.06 -12.98 -19.87
N PHE A 142 -24.38 -13.19 -18.60
CA PHE A 142 -24.72 -12.13 -17.67
C PHE A 142 -23.58 -11.11 -17.52
N ASP A 143 -22.35 -11.56 -17.23
CA ASP A 143 -21.21 -10.68 -17.06
C ASP A 143 -20.90 -9.89 -18.33
N ARG A 144 -21.03 -10.53 -19.50
CA ARG A 144 -20.89 -9.86 -20.79
C ARG A 144 -21.96 -8.80 -21.02
N HIS A 145 -23.20 -9.08 -20.64
CA HIS A 145 -24.31 -8.14 -20.73
C HIS A 145 -24.07 -6.90 -19.84
N ILE A 146 -23.68 -7.11 -18.58
CA ILE A 146 -23.39 -6.00 -17.65
C ILE A 146 -22.17 -5.19 -18.12
N ILE A 147 -21.08 -5.86 -18.56
CA ILE A 147 -19.91 -5.16 -19.09
C ILE A 147 -20.29 -4.33 -20.33
N ALA A 148 -21.11 -4.87 -21.23
CA ALA A 148 -21.59 -4.13 -22.39
C ALA A 148 -22.39 -2.89 -21.96
N ARG A 149 -23.24 -3.02 -20.94
CA ARG A 149 -23.97 -1.88 -20.39
C ARG A 149 -23.05 -0.81 -19.80
N CYS A 150 -22.06 -1.20 -19.00
CA CYS A 150 -21.07 -0.26 -18.47
C CYS A 150 -20.26 0.43 -19.57
N LEU A 151 -19.92 -0.27 -20.66
CA LEU A 151 -19.24 0.35 -21.79
C LEU A 151 -20.11 1.40 -22.49
N GLN A 152 -21.41 1.13 -22.66
CA GLN A 152 -22.35 2.13 -23.19
C GLN A 152 -22.41 3.37 -22.30
N GLU A 153 -22.49 3.18 -20.97
CA GLU A 153 -22.50 4.32 -20.05
C GLU A 153 -21.20 5.14 -20.13
N ALA A 154 -20.06 4.48 -20.27
CA ALA A 154 -18.76 5.13 -20.39
C ALA A 154 -18.65 6.03 -21.63
N GLU A 155 -19.44 5.79 -22.68
CA GLU A 155 -19.49 6.68 -23.85
C GLU A 155 -20.01 8.09 -23.53
N HIS A 156 -20.74 8.23 -22.41
CA HIS A 156 -21.26 9.51 -21.94
C HIS A 156 -20.26 10.28 -21.03
N ALA A 157 -19.13 9.66 -20.66
CA ALA A 157 -18.11 10.33 -19.87
C ALA A 157 -17.42 11.44 -20.69
N THR A 158 -17.15 12.57 -20.04
CA THR A 158 -16.45 13.72 -20.62
C THR A 158 -15.01 13.87 -20.11
N ASP A 159 -14.58 12.94 -19.28
CA ASP A 159 -13.22 12.85 -18.74
C ASP A 159 -12.20 12.60 -19.88
N LEU A 160 -11.24 13.52 -20.04
CA LEU A 160 -10.19 13.48 -21.07
C LEU A 160 -9.15 12.37 -20.84
N GLY A 161 -8.97 11.94 -19.59
CA GLY A 161 -8.04 10.89 -19.20
C GLY A 161 -8.64 9.49 -19.30
N ARG A 162 -9.88 9.28 -18.82
CA ARG A 162 -10.49 7.94 -18.79
C ARG A 162 -12.02 7.95 -18.77
N HIS A 163 -12.60 7.16 -19.66
CA HIS A 163 -14.03 6.88 -19.66
C HIS A 163 -14.33 5.64 -18.81
N VAL A 164 -15.15 5.79 -17.78
CA VAL A 164 -15.48 4.75 -16.81
C VAL A 164 -16.99 4.65 -16.69
N GLY A 165 -17.53 3.46 -16.92
CA GLY A 165 -18.93 3.16 -16.64
C GLY A 165 -19.04 2.13 -15.53
N ALA A 166 -20.10 2.25 -14.72
CA ALA A 166 -20.42 1.38 -13.62
C ALA A 166 -21.89 0.98 -13.68
N ALA A 167 -22.23 -0.10 -12.97
CA ALA A 167 -23.60 -0.56 -12.78
C ALA A 167 -23.77 -1.14 -11.38
N ILE A 168 -24.97 -0.97 -10.83
CA ILE A 168 -25.49 -1.65 -9.64
C ILE A 168 -26.51 -2.66 -10.11
N VAL A 169 -26.34 -3.92 -9.70
CA VAL A 169 -27.17 -5.04 -10.12
C VAL A 169 -27.83 -5.69 -8.90
N ARG A 170 -29.11 -6.03 -9.01
CA ARG A 170 -29.84 -6.85 -8.05
C ARG A 170 -30.56 -7.97 -8.80
N ASP A 171 -30.47 -9.20 -8.30
CA ASP A 171 -31.20 -10.35 -8.85
C ASP A 171 -31.03 -10.55 -10.37
N GLY A 172 -29.85 -10.23 -10.91
CA GLY A 172 -29.56 -10.34 -12.34
C GLY A 172 -30.02 -9.16 -13.20
N GLU A 173 -30.53 -8.09 -12.62
CA GLU A 173 -30.99 -6.89 -13.33
C GLU A 173 -30.22 -5.63 -12.93
N VAL A 174 -29.96 -4.74 -13.90
CA VAL A 174 -29.32 -3.45 -13.66
C VAL A 174 -30.31 -2.50 -13.01
N VAL A 175 -30.07 -2.15 -11.74
CA VAL A 175 -30.87 -1.20 -10.95
C VAL A 175 -30.45 0.23 -11.25
N LEU A 176 -29.14 0.47 -11.36
CA LEU A 176 -28.56 1.76 -11.74
C LEU A 176 -27.34 1.54 -12.63
N ALA A 177 -27.12 2.47 -13.54
CA ALA A 177 -25.98 2.49 -14.45
C ALA A 177 -25.60 3.95 -14.73
N GLY A 178 -24.31 4.21 -14.92
CA GLY A 178 -23.81 5.56 -15.13
C GLY A 178 -22.30 5.57 -15.31
N CYS A 179 -21.75 6.77 -15.53
CA CYS A 179 -20.33 6.96 -15.77
C CYS A 179 -19.70 7.99 -14.83
N ASN A 180 -18.37 8.08 -14.85
CA ASN A 180 -17.66 9.16 -14.18
C ASN A 180 -18.06 10.50 -14.81
N THR A 181 -18.13 11.53 -13.97
CA THR A 181 -18.61 12.85 -14.40
C THR A 181 -17.79 13.94 -13.72
N GLN A 182 -17.42 14.93 -14.52
CA GLN A 182 -16.70 16.10 -14.07
C GLN A 182 -17.59 17.01 -13.23
N MET A 183 -17.02 17.54 -12.15
CA MET A 183 -17.69 18.49 -11.27
C MET A 183 -17.07 19.89 -11.41
N PRO A 184 -17.87 20.97 -11.25
CA PRO A 184 -19.32 20.97 -11.01
C PRO A 184 -20.17 20.73 -12.28
N HIS A 185 -19.57 20.71 -13.47
CA HIS A 185 -20.26 20.50 -14.74
C HIS A 185 -19.50 19.51 -15.63
N ALA A 186 -20.21 18.72 -16.44
CA ALA A 186 -19.59 17.73 -17.34
C ALA A 186 -18.56 18.34 -18.31
N TRP A 187 -18.73 19.61 -18.69
CA TRP A 187 -17.83 20.33 -19.60
C TRP A 187 -16.66 21.03 -18.90
N THR A 188 -16.52 20.92 -17.57
CA THR A 188 -15.47 21.61 -16.81
C THR A 188 -14.07 21.42 -17.40
N PRO A 189 -13.63 20.21 -17.83
CA PRO A 189 -12.31 20.04 -18.44
C PRO A 189 -12.11 20.81 -19.73
N TYR A 190 -13.17 21.03 -20.49
CA TYR A 190 -13.10 21.76 -21.76
C TYR A 190 -13.09 23.27 -21.55
N MET A 191 -13.63 23.74 -20.42
CA MET A 191 -13.66 25.15 -20.05
C MET A 191 -12.41 25.58 -19.28
N GLU A 192 -11.93 24.73 -18.36
CA GLU A 192 -10.90 25.07 -17.38
C GLU A 192 -9.62 24.21 -17.52
N GLY A 193 -9.68 23.14 -18.32
CA GLY A 193 -8.64 22.11 -18.37
C GLY A 193 -8.86 21.00 -17.35
N ASP A 194 -8.19 19.85 -17.55
CA ASP A 194 -8.15 18.76 -16.56
C ASP A 194 -6.82 18.81 -15.80
N ALA A 195 -6.87 18.73 -14.47
CA ALA A 195 -5.69 18.72 -13.59
C ALA A 195 -4.70 17.59 -13.94
N ARG A 196 -5.16 16.50 -14.55
CA ARG A 196 -4.33 15.38 -15.01
C ARG A 196 -3.63 15.63 -16.34
N SER A 197 -3.99 16.68 -17.06
CA SER A 197 -3.32 17.04 -18.33
C SER A 197 -1.82 17.33 -18.16
N PHE A 198 -1.38 17.62 -16.93
CA PHE A 198 0.03 17.85 -16.59
C PHE A 198 0.83 16.56 -16.36
N PHE A 199 0.18 15.39 -16.30
CA PHE A 199 0.82 14.12 -15.96
C PHE A 199 0.67 13.09 -17.08
N LYS A 200 1.58 12.09 -17.09
CA LYS A 200 1.44 10.94 -17.98
C LYS A 200 0.30 10.04 -17.50
N GLN A 201 -0.35 9.37 -18.45
CA GLN A 201 -1.43 8.41 -18.16
C GLN A 201 -1.00 7.39 -17.11
N GLY A 202 -1.83 7.21 -16.08
CA GLY A 202 -1.62 6.26 -14.99
C GLY A 202 -0.86 6.81 -13.77
N LEU A 203 -0.35 8.04 -13.84
CA LEU A 203 0.23 8.73 -12.68
C LEU A 203 -0.83 9.63 -12.01
N HIS A 204 -0.72 9.80 -10.69
CA HIS A 204 -1.56 10.69 -9.89
C HIS A 204 -3.07 10.51 -10.15
N VAL A 205 -3.53 9.26 -10.19
CA VAL A 205 -4.94 8.90 -10.48
C VAL A 205 -5.92 9.45 -9.45
N GLU A 206 -5.43 9.79 -8.26
CA GLU A 206 -6.14 10.46 -7.18
C GLU A 206 -6.39 11.96 -7.44
N LEU A 207 -5.58 12.61 -8.28
CA LEU A 207 -5.72 14.02 -8.61
C LEU A 207 -6.69 14.18 -9.78
N THR A 208 -7.97 13.95 -9.53
CA THR A 208 -9.02 14.14 -10.55
C THR A 208 -10.09 15.12 -10.07
N THR A 209 -10.66 15.86 -11.03
CA THR A 209 -11.86 16.68 -10.85
C THR A 209 -13.14 15.90 -11.13
N ASP A 210 -13.00 14.61 -11.49
CA ASP A 210 -14.11 13.69 -11.72
C ASP A 210 -14.67 13.10 -10.43
N GLU A 211 -15.98 13.08 -10.32
CA GLU A 211 -16.67 12.11 -9.50
C GLU A 211 -16.60 10.73 -10.19
N HIS A 212 -16.09 9.74 -9.45
CA HIS A 212 -16.01 8.37 -9.94
C HIS A 212 -17.41 7.78 -10.19
N ALA A 213 -17.56 6.98 -11.25
CA ALA A 213 -18.83 6.38 -11.66
C ALA A 213 -19.52 5.64 -10.49
N GLU A 214 -18.72 4.92 -9.71
CA GLU A 214 -19.12 4.15 -8.55
C GLU A 214 -19.69 5.03 -7.43
N ALA A 215 -18.97 6.08 -7.06
CA ALA A 215 -19.36 7.01 -6.01
C ALA A 215 -20.64 7.75 -6.42
N ARG A 216 -20.71 8.15 -7.69
CA ARG A 216 -21.90 8.76 -8.29
C ARG A 216 -23.11 7.84 -8.20
N LEU A 217 -22.98 6.55 -8.51
CA LEU A 217 -24.10 5.60 -8.43
C LEU A 217 -24.57 5.38 -7.00
N ILE A 218 -23.66 5.36 -6.02
CA ILE A 218 -24.02 5.30 -4.60
C ILE A 218 -24.76 6.57 -4.18
N GLY A 219 -24.26 7.75 -4.57
CA GLY A 219 -24.92 9.03 -4.31
C GLY A 219 -26.30 9.12 -4.95
N GLU A 220 -26.44 8.63 -6.18
CA GLU A 220 -27.70 8.58 -6.91
C GLU A 220 -28.69 7.60 -6.28
N ALA A 221 -28.23 6.43 -5.83
CA ALA A 221 -29.05 5.48 -5.09
C ALA A 221 -29.58 6.10 -3.80
N ALA A 222 -28.70 6.76 -3.03
CA ALA A 222 -29.07 7.44 -1.80
C ALA A 222 -30.09 8.57 -2.07
N ARG A 223 -29.85 9.39 -3.09
CA ARG A 223 -30.76 10.47 -3.53
C ARG A 223 -32.14 9.93 -3.92
N ARG A 224 -32.20 8.75 -4.54
CA ARG A 224 -33.43 8.10 -4.99
C ARG A 224 -34.07 7.18 -3.95
N GLY A 225 -33.47 7.02 -2.78
CA GLY A 225 -33.95 6.09 -1.75
C GLY A 225 -33.88 4.61 -2.18
N ILE A 226 -32.94 4.24 -3.04
CA ILE A 226 -32.74 2.87 -3.51
C ILE A 226 -31.80 2.16 -2.51
N PRO A 227 -32.26 1.13 -1.78
CA PRO A 227 -31.39 0.38 -0.89
C PRO A 227 -30.34 -0.37 -1.71
N LEU A 228 -29.08 -0.37 -1.27
CA LEU A 228 -27.97 -1.06 -1.94
C LEU A 228 -27.58 -2.39 -1.28
N GLU A 229 -28.16 -2.72 -0.13
CA GLU A 229 -27.93 -4.01 0.52
C GLU A 229 -28.33 -5.16 -0.41
N GLY A 230 -27.46 -6.18 -0.49
CA GLY A 230 -27.63 -7.34 -1.37
C GLY A 230 -27.41 -7.07 -2.87
N THR A 231 -26.88 -5.90 -3.25
CA THR A 231 -26.55 -5.59 -4.65
C THR A 231 -25.10 -5.96 -5.01
N HIS A 232 -24.87 -6.19 -6.31
CA HIS A 232 -23.55 -6.38 -6.91
C HIS A 232 -23.13 -5.11 -7.66
N HIS A 233 -21.83 -4.86 -7.75
CA HIS A 233 -21.31 -3.63 -8.36
C HIS A 233 -19.93 -3.85 -8.99
N LEU A 234 -19.63 -3.05 -10.01
CA LEU A 234 -18.40 -3.16 -10.81
C LEU A 234 -17.47 -1.94 -10.58
N PRO A 235 -16.56 -1.97 -9.60
CA PRO A 235 -15.66 -0.86 -9.34
C PRO A 235 -14.30 -0.99 -10.02
N LEU A 236 -13.68 0.17 -10.30
CA LEU A 236 -12.25 0.36 -10.46
C LEU A 236 -11.51 0.26 -9.11
N PRO A 237 -10.19 -0.02 -9.13
CA PRO A 237 -9.40 -0.26 -7.92
C PRO A 237 -9.43 0.86 -6.88
N THR A 238 -9.65 2.11 -7.30
CA THR A 238 -9.62 3.31 -6.44
C THR A 238 -10.87 3.49 -5.57
N VAL A 239 -11.97 2.77 -5.81
CA VAL A 239 -13.24 2.93 -5.03
C VAL A 239 -13.53 1.72 -4.13
N ARG A 240 -12.55 0.82 -3.96
CA ARG A 240 -12.73 -0.45 -3.24
C ARG A 240 -13.20 -0.27 -1.79
N GLU A 241 -12.73 0.79 -1.11
CA GLU A 241 -13.09 1.08 0.28
C GLU A 241 -14.55 1.54 0.43
N ALA A 242 -15.04 2.44 -0.42
CA ALA A 242 -16.44 2.92 -0.40
C ALA A 242 -17.45 1.83 -0.82
N CYS A 243 -17.04 0.90 -1.69
CA CYS A 243 -17.87 -0.27 -2.02
C CYS A 243 -17.98 -1.27 -0.87
N SER A 244 -16.92 -1.43 -0.07
CA SER A 244 -16.92 -2.37 1.06
C SER A 244 -17.83 -1.93 2.21
N THR A 245 -18.03 -0.63 2.39
CA THR A 245 -18.89 -0.07 3.45
C THR A 245 -20.35 0.08 3.05
N SER A 246 -20.68 -0.05 1.76
CA SER A 246 -22.06 0.05 1.23
C SER A 246 -22.80 -1.29 1.13
N GLY A 247 -22.18 -2.40 1.58
CA GLY A 247 -22.82 -3.72 1.62
C GLY A 247 -22.85 -4.47 0.28
N ILE A 248 -21.96 -4.11 -0.65
CA ILE A 248 -21.84 -4.68 -2.00
C ILE A 248 -21.09 -6.02 -1.98
N LEU A 249 -21.58 -7.04 -2.69
CA LEU A 249 -21.16 -8.44 -2.52
C LEU A 249 -20.04 -8.96 -3.46
N THR A 250 -19.94 -8.52 -4.72
CA THR A 250 -19.07 -9.16 -5.74
C THR A 250 -18.48 -8.16 -6.73
N HIS A 251 -17.28 -8.44 -7.27
CA HIS A 251 -16.54 -7.62 -8.24
C HIS A 251 -16.24 -8.36 -9.55
N LEU A 252 -16.45 -7.71 -10.71
CA LEU A 252 -15.97 -8.17 -12.01
C LEU A 252 -15.20 -7.04 -12.72
N LEU A 253 -14.05 -7.36 -13.32
CA LEU A 253 -13.21 -6.39 -14.03
C LEU A 253 -12.82 -6.93 -15.40
N ARG A 254 -13.11 -6.18 -16.47
CA ARG A 254 -12.52 -6.44 -17.78
C ARG A 254 -11.18 -5.71 -17.92
N ARG A 255 -10.13 -6.45 -18.26
CA ARG A 255 -8.85 -5.87 -18.69
C ARG A 255 -9.00 -5.21 -20.06
N GLY A 256 -8.51 -3.99 -20.22
CA GLY A 256 -8.50 -3.31 -21.52
C GLY A 256 -8.02 -1.85 -21.59
N LEU A 257 -7.61 -1.19 -20.50
CA LEU A 257 -7.26 0.25 -20.54
C LEU A 257 -5.74 0.55 -20.54
N CYS A 258 -4.91 -0.45 -20.86
CA CYS A 258 -3.48 -0.28 -21.15
C CYS A 258 -3.10 -0.65 -22.59
N SER A 259 -4.03 -0.62 -23.56
CA SER A 259 -3.61 -0.61 -24.97
C SER A 259 -3.44 0.83 -25.40
N ALA A 260 -2.19 1.30 -25.38
CA ALA A 260 -1.78 2.36 -26.29
C ALA A 260 -2.19 1.92 -27.70
N ARG A 261 -3.22 2.54 -28.27
CA ARG A 261 -3.32 2.59 -29.72
C ARG A 261 -2.10 3.39 -30.17
N ARG A 262 -1.28 2.78 -31.01
CA ARG A 262 -0.18 3.46 -31.71
C ARG A 262 -0.75 4.58 -32.58
#